data_AF-A0A9E3XJ76-F1
#
_entry.id   AF-A0A9E3XJ76-F1
#
_cell.length_a   1.000
_cell.length_b   1.000
_cell.length_c   1.000
_cell.angle_alpha   90.00
_cell.angle_beta   90.00
_cell.angle_gamma   90.00
#
_symmetry.space_group_name_H-M   'P 1'
#
loop_
_entity.id
_entity.type
_entity.pdbx_description
1 polymer ?
#
loop_
_entity_poly.entity_id
_entity_poly.type
_entity_poly.pdbx_seq_one_letter_code
_entity_poly.pdbx_strand_id
1 'polypeptide(L)' 'DPAYTYGPLAGYINNQSMGEYNHRQQTAQMDAFALSIKNNTPVKTPGEEGLRDMLCIEAIYKAARKKKRISLL' A
#
# COMPACT_ATOMS: atom_id res chain seq x y z
N ASP A 1 -14.10 5.55 -18.76
CA ASP A 1 -14.02 5.08 -17.37
C ASP A 1 -12.58 4.82 -16.94
N PRO A 2 -11.99 5.64 -16.05
CA PRO A 2 -10.64 5.42 -15.55
C PRO A 2 -10.68 4.80 -14.15
N ALA A 3 -10.77 3.47 -14.03
CA ALA A 3 -10.55 2.71 -12.77
C ALA A 3 -10.56 1.19 -13.03
N TYR A 4 -9.95 0.73 -14.12
CA TYR A 4 -9.92 -0.72 -14.39
C TYR A 4 -8.87 -1.40 -13.53
N THR A 5 -9.25 -2.53 -12.93
CA THR A 5 -8.30 -3.47 -12.34
C THR A 5 -7.41 -4.05 -13.44
N TYR A 6 -6.11 -4.15 -13.19
CA TYR A 6 -5.20 -4.91 -14.06
C TYR A 6 -5.44 -6.41 -13.85
N GLY A 7 -6.40 -6.98 -14.58
CA GLY A 7 -6.72 -8.42 -14.54
C GLY A 7 -7.43 -8.88 -13.26
N PRO A 8 -7.70 -10.20 -13.13
CA PRO A 8 -8.25 -10.77 -11.91
C PRO A 8 -7.20 -10.73 -10.80
N LEU A 9 -7.59 -10.23 -9.62
CA LEU A 9 -6.74 -10.24 -8.44
C LEU A 9 -6.78 -11.63 -7.80
N ALA A 10 -5.63 -12.31 -7.79
CA ALA A 10 -5.45 -13.62 -7.17
C ALA A 10 -4.21 -13.61 -6.27
N GLY A 11 -4.32 -14.23 -5.09
CA GLY A 11 -3.23 -14.36 -4.12
C GLY A 11 -3.11 -15.79 -3.61
N TYR A 12 -1.90 -16.20 -3.24
CA TYR A 12 -1.61 -17.52 -2.70
C TYR A 12 -0.71 -17.43 -1.47
N ILE A 13 -1.00 -18.19 -0.41
CA ILE A 13 -0.16 -18.36 0.77
C ILE A 13 0.08 -19.86 0.97
N ASN A 14 1.34 -20.29 1.04
CA ASN A 14 1.70 -21.71 1.17
C ASN A 14 1.00 -22.62 0.12
N ASN A 15 0.97 -22.17 -1.15
CA ASN A 15 0.24 -22.82 -2.25
C ASN A 15 -1.29 -22.92 -2.09
N GLN A 16 -1.87 -22.30 -1.06
CA GLN A 16 -3.31 -22.23 -0.87
C GLN A 16 -3.83 -20.91 -1.42
N SER A 17 -4.92 -20.97 -2.20
CA SER A 17 -5.59 -19.78 -2.72
C SER A 17 -6.15 -18.94 -1.57
N MET A 18 -5.98 -17.62 -1.67
CA MET A 18 -6.60 -16.65 -0.75
C MET A 18 -8.07 -16.38 -1.07
N GLY A 19 -8.66 -17.09 -2.05
CA GLY A 19 -10.03 -16.90 -2.51
C GLY A 19 -10.19 -15.78 -3.53
N GLU A 20 -11.43 -15.52 -3.93
CA GLU A 20 -11.76 -14.44 -4.86
C GLU A 20 -11.63 -13.08 -4.18
N TYR A 21 -10.90 -12.17 -4.83
CA TYR A 21 -10.78 -10.80 -4.37
C TYR A 21 -11.79 -9.89 -5.12
N ASN A 22 -12.99 -9.77 -4.55
CA ASN A 22 -14.08 -8.97 -5.12
C ASN A 22 -14.18 -7.54 -4.53
N HIS A 23 -13.06 -6.99 -4.05
CA HIS A 23 -13.03 -5.64 -3.45
C HIS A 23 -12.49 -4.59 -4.42
N ARG A 24 -13.27 -3.52 -4.66
CA ARG A 24 -12.85 -2.38 -5.51
C ARG A 24 -12.03 -1.38 -4.71
N GLN A 25 -10.75 -1.72 -4.49
CA GLN A 25 -9.85 -0.96 -3.63
C GLN A 25 -9.69 0.53 -4.03
N GLN A 26 -9.66 0.85 -5.32
CA GLN A 26 -9.53 2.24 -5.79
C GLN A 26 -10.75 3.09 -5.42
N THR A 27 -11.96 2.56 -5.62
CA THR A 27 -13.20 3.23 -5.23
C THR A 27 -13.25 3.42 -3.71
N ALA A 28 -12.96 2.37 -2.95
CA ALA A 28 -12.93 2.45 -1.49
C ALA A 28 -11.92 3.49 -0.97
N GLN A 29 -10.76 3.61 -1.63
CA GLN A 29 -9.76 4.61 -1.28
C GLN A 29 -10.27 6.04 -1.56
N MET A 30 -10.87 6.29 -2.73
CA MET A 30 -11.42 7.61 -3.07
C MET A 30 -12.55 8.02 -2.11
N ASP A 31 -13.45 7.09 -1.78
CA ASP A 31 -14.54 7.34 -0.82
C ASP A 31 -14.01 7.68 0.57
N ALA A 32 -12.97 6.97 1.03
CA ALA A 32 -12.33 7.25 2.31
C ALA A 32 -11.74 8.67 2.37
N PHE A 33 -11.05 9.12 1.31
CA PHE A 33 -10.54 10.49 1.25
C PHE A 33 -11.65 11.53 1.23
N ALA A 34 -12.70 11.33 0.43
CA ALA A 34 -13.85 12.24 0.38
C ALA A 34 -14.53 12.36 1.75
N LEU A 35 -14.67 11.25 2.48
CA LEU A 35 -15.26 11.25 3.81
C LEU A 35 -14.41 12.00 4.83
N SER A 36 -13.09 11.80 4.82
CA SER A 36 -12.16 12.54 5.68
C SER A 36 -12.23 14.05 5.44
N ILE A 37 -12.28 14.48 4.16
CA ILE A 37 -12.44 15.91 3.81
C ILE A 37 -13.79 16.43 4.32
N LYS A 38 -14.89 15.73 4.02
CA LYS A 38 -16.25 16.13 4.39
C LYS A 38 -16.43 16.29 5.90
N ASN A 39 -15.86 15.37 6.67
CA ASN A 39 -16.01 15.33 8.12
C ASN A 39 -14.90 16.08 8.86
N ASN A 40 -13.94 16.68 8.15
CA ASN A 40 -12.75 17.30 8.73
C ASN A 40 -12.01 16.36 9.70
N THR A 41 -11.85 15.10 9.31
CA THR A 41 -11.13 14.08 10.08
C THR A 41 -9.81 13.72 9.39
N PRO A 42 -8.79 13.25 10.14
CA PRO A 42 -7.56 12.76 9.55
C PRO A 42 -7.80 11.63 8.55
N VAL A 43 -7.01 11.60 7.49
CA VAL A 43 -6.99 10.46 6.56
C VAL A 43 -6.35 9.25 7.23
N LYS A 44 -6.86 8.05 6.93
CA LYS A 44 -6.30 6.79 7.46
C LYS A 44 -4.85 6.55 7.03
N THR A 45 -4.46 7.09 5.87
CA THR A 45 -3.12 6.96 5.28
C THR A 45 -2.49 8.34 5.14
N PRO A 46 -1.94 8.91 6.22
CA PRO A 46 -1.32 10.24 6.18
C PRO A 46 0.04 10.19 5.48
N GLY A 47 0.63 11.36 5.21
CA GLY A 47 1.89 11.48 4.45
C GLY A 47 3.08 10.83 5.16
N GLU A 48 3.07 10.78 6.49
CA GLU A 48 4.10 10.18 7.33
C GLU A 48 4.24 8.67 7.08
N GLU A 49 3.15 7.97 6.75
CA GLU A 49 3.20 6.55 6.37
C GLU A 49 3.92 6.39 5.03
N GLY A 50 3.64 7.25 4.05
CA GLY A 50 4.38 7.25 2.78
C GLY A 50 5.87 7.60 2.95
N LEU A 51 6.20 8.51 3.86
CA LEU A 51 7.60 8.80 4.21
C LEU A 51 8.30 7.58 4.81
N ARG A 52 7.63 6.86 5.73
CA ARG A 52 8.17 5.64 6.33
C ARG A 52 8.47 4.58 5.26
N ASP A 53 7.58 4.40 4.29
CA ASP A 53 7.79 3.49 3.16
C ASP A 53 9.03 3.89 2.34
N MET A 54 9.20 5.19 2.06
CA MET A 54 10.37 5.69 1.33
C MET A 54 11.69 5.45 2.09
N LEU A 55 11.69 5.60 3.41
CA LEU A 55 12.86 5.30 4.24
C LEU A 55 13.20 3.80 4.20
N CYS A 56 12.19 2.93 4.27
CA CYS A 56 12.36 1.49 4.11
C CYS A 56 12.98 1.14 2.74
N ILE A 57 12.44 1.70 1.65
CA ILE A 57 12.95 1.50 0.30
C ILE A 57 14.42 1.95 0.20
N GLU A 58 14.74 3.13 0.73
CA GLU A 58 16.10 3.65 0.73
C GLU A 58 17.07 2.72 1.50
N ALA A 59 16.65 2.20 2.66
CA ALA A 59 17.44 1.26 3.45
C ALA A 59 17.65 -0.08 2.74
N ILE A 60 16.63 -0.61 2.05
CA ILE A 60 16.74 -1.82 1.22
C ILE A 60 17.80 -1.61 0.13
N TYR A 61 17.74 -0.49 -0.59
CA TYR A 61 18.72 -0.18 -1.63
C TYR A 61 20.13 0.01 -1.05
N LYS A 62 20.26 0.66 0.11
CA LYS A 62 21.56 0.77 0.81
C LYS A 62 22.10 -0.60 1.23
N ALA A 63 21.25 -1.49 1.73
CA ALA A 63 21.62 -2.83 2.15
C ALA A 63 22.09 -3.68 0.96
N ALA A 64 21.35 -3.65 -0.15
CA ALA A 64 21.71 -4.36 -1.38
C ALA A 64 23.07 -3.92 -1.93
N ARG A 65 23.34 -2.60 -1.96
CA ARG A 65 24.63 -2.05 -2.41
C ARG A 65 25.79 -2.44 -1.50
N LYS A 66 25.58 -2.39 -0.17
CA LYS A 66 26.63 -2.63 0.83
C LYS A 66 26.79 -4.11 1.21
N LYS A 67 25.86 -4.98 0.80
CA LYS A 67 25.74 -6.38 1.22
C LYS A 67 25.76 -6.55 2.75
N LYS A 68 25.14 -5.61 3.47
CA LYS A 68 25.06 -5.58 4.93
C LYS A 68 23.68 -5.12 5.36
N ARG A 69 23.21 -5.64 6.50
CA ARG A 69 21.97 -5.18 7.13
C ARG A 69 22.09 -3.68 7.45
N ILE A 70 21.08 -2.91 7.05
CA ILE A 70 20.92 -1.51 7.43
C ILE A 70 19.79 -1.46 8.45
N SER A 71 20.05 -0.94 9.64
CA SER A 71 18.98 -0.65 10.59
C SER A 71 18.28 0.62 10.15
N LEU A 72 16.96 0.57 10.05
CA LEU A 72 16.13 1.74 10.29
C LEU A 72 16.23 2.01 11.79
N LEU A 73 16.35 3.27 12.19
CA LEU A 73 16.45 3.65 13.61
C LEU A 73 15.29 3.06 14.42
#